data_AF-U1WRG3-F1
#
_entry.id   AF-U1WRG3-F1
#
_cell.length_a   1.000
_cell.length_b   1.000
_cell.length_c   1.000
_cell.angle_alpha   90.00
_cell.angle_beta   90.00
_cell.angle_gamma   90.00
#
_symmetry.space_group_name_H-M   'P 1'
#
loop_
_entity.id
_entity.type
_entity.pdbx_description
1 polymer ?
#
loop_
_entity_poly.entity_id
_entity_poly.type
_entity_poly.pdbx_seq_one_letter_code
_entity_poly.pdbx_strand_id
1 'polypeptide(L)'
;MDTESELPIAVEVTPAHVNDGDMGPALMNKAAEVSDIDIEFIMMDAGYDQLKNYEAADELNAQAIIPLNLRNEKEPPTGFSSSGTPRCSMGFDMVYWGADKR
;
A
#
# COMPACT_ATOMS: atom_id res chain seq x y z
N MET A 1 10.24 10.76 3.02
CA MET A 1 11.60 11.30 3.24
C MET A 1 12.17 11.62 1.86
N ASP A 2 13.00 12.64 1.75
CA ASP A 2 13.82 12.80 0.56
C ASP A 2 14.82 11.64 0.52
N THR A 3 14.88 10.89 -0.57
CA THR A 3 15.74 9.71 -0.71
C THR A 3 17.20 10.07 -0.95
N GLU A 4 17.50 11.32 -1.31
CA GLU A 4 18.88 11.80 -1.45
C GLU A 4 19.44 12.33 -0.12
N SER A 5 18.75 13.30 0.50
CA SER A 5 19.21 13.92 1.76
C SER A 5 18.79 13.18 3.02
N GLU A 6 17.90 12.19 2.91
CA GLU A 6 17.25 11.48 4.02
C GLU A 6 16.44 12.40 4.95
N LEU A 7 16.17 13.64 4.54
CA LEU A 7 15.47 14.60 5.37
C LEU A 7 13.94 14.41 5.33
N PRO A 8 13.25 14.72 6.43
CA PRO A 8 11.79 14.72 6.45
C PRO A 8 11.24 15.86 5.60
N ILE A 9 10.41 15.50 4.62
CA ILE A 9 9.70 16.46 3.74
C ILE A 9 8.48 17.04 4.46
N ALA A 10 7.73 16.18 5.14
CA ALA A 10 6.53 16.54 5.87
C ALA A 10 6.43 15.74 7.17
N VAL A 11 5.88 16.37 8.21
CA VAL A 11 5.59 15.75 9.50
C VAL A 11 4.19 16.19 9.93
N GLU A 12 3.41 15.25 10.46
CA GLU A 12 2.13 15.48 11.10
C GLU A 12 2.15 14.80 12.47
N VAL A 13 1.72 15.50 13.52
CA VAL A 13 1.72 14.97 14.88
C VAL A 13 0.28 14.69 15.27
N THR A 14 -0.05 13.40 15.41
CA THR A 14 -1.38 12.96 15.82
C THR A 14 -1.39 12.48 17.27
N PRO A 15 -2.52 12.63 17.98
CA PRO A 15 -2.68 12.00 19.29
C PRO A 15 -2.76 10.47 19.15
N ALA A 16 -2.33 9.74 20.18
CA ALA A 16 -2.23 8.26 20.17
C ALA A 16 -3.54 7.47 19.94
N HIS A 17 -4.70 8.13 19.88
CA HIS A 17 -5.99 7.49 19.61
C HIS A 17 -6.33 7.44 18.11
N VAL A 18 -5.63 8.22 17.29
CA VAL A 18 -5.84 8.26 15.84
C VAL A 18 -5.02 7.14 15.22
N ASN A 19 -5.63 6.36 14.33
CA ASN A 19 -4.92 5.34 13.58
C ASN A 19 -4.05 6.00 12.52
N ASP A 20 -2.78 5.64 12.46
CA ASP A 20 -1.83 6.14 11.46
C ASP A 20 -2.31 5.89 10.03
N GLY A 21 -2.99 4.75 9.78
CA GLY A 21 -3.61 4.44 8.49
C GLY A 21 -4.64 5.47 8.04
N ASP A 22 -5.27 6.20 8.97
CA ASP A 22 -6.20 7.30 8.65
C ASP A 22 -5.49 8.58 8.21
N MET A 23 -4.22 8.74 8.56
CA MET A 23 -3.42 9.92 8.26
C MET A 23 -2.63 9.82 6.95
N GLY A 24 -2.56 8.63 6.35
CA GLY A 24 -1.85 8.38 5.09
C GLY A 24 -2.16 9.41 4.00
N PRO A 25 -3.43 9.68 3.64
CA PRO A 25 -3.78 10.59 2.56
C PRO A 25 -3.38 12.04 2.87
N ALA A 26 -3.57 12.48 4.11
CA ALA A 26 -3.21 13.82 4.54
C ALA A 26 -1.69 14.04 4.48
N LEU A 27 -0.89 13.05 4.88
CA LEU A 27 0.57 13.08 4.81
C LEU A 27 1.08 13.10 3.36
N MET A 28 0.48 12.29 2.48
CA MET A 28 0.84 12.24 1.06
C MET A 28 0.57 13.57 0.36
N ASN A 29 -0.61 14.15 0.57
CA ASN A 29 -0.96 15.45 0.00
C ASN A 29 -0.07 16.56 0.55
N LYS A 30 0.21 16.56 1.86
CA LYS A 30 1.12 17.53 2.47
C LYS A 30 2.55 17.42 1.92
N ALA A 31 3.03 16.20 1.68
CA ALA A 31 4.33 16.00 1.05
C ALA A 31 4.33 16.58 -0.37
N ALA A 32 3.34 16.26 -1.19
CA ALA A 32 3.20 16.77 -2.56
C ALA A 32 3.02 18.30 -2.63
N GLU A 33 2.33 18.92 -1.67
CA GLU A 33 2.15 20.37 -1.62
C GLU A 33 3.44 21.12 -1.23
N VAL A 34 4.23 20.53 -0.32
CA VAL A 34 5.44 21.18 0.24
C VAL A 34 6.66 20.93 -0.65
N SER A 35 6.67 19.82 -1.39
CA SER A 35 7.77 19.47 -2.28
C SER A 35 7.36 19.60 -3.75
N ASP A 36 8.18 20.27 -4.56
CA ASP A 36 8.04 20.31 -6.02
C ASP A 36 8.60 19.03 -6.67
N ILE A 37 8.44 17.89 -5.99
CA ILE A 37 9.05 16.60 -6.31
C ILE A 37 7.96 15.70 -6.91
N ASP A 38 8.29 15.05 -8.03
CA ASP A 38 7.46 14.00 -8.60
C ASP A 38 7.61 12.72 -7.76
N ILE A 39 6.55 12.34 -7.05
CA ILE A 39 6.59 11.21 -6.12
C ILE A 39 6.30 9.93 -6.91
N GLU A 40 7.36 9.18 -7.26
CA GLU A 40 7.20 7.92 -8.02
C GLU A 40 6.75 6.74 -7.14
N PHE A 41 7.24 6.68 -5.90
CA PHE A 41 7.02 5.55 -5.01
C PHE A 41 6.68 6.02 -3.60
N ILE A 42 5.68 5.37 -3.00
CA ILE A 42 5.25 5.64 -1.63
C ILE A 42 5.37 4.35 -0.83
N MET A 43 6.31 4.33 0.11
CA MET A 43 6.52 3.20 1.01
C MET A 43 5.88 3.50 2.36
N MET A 44 5.03 2.59 2.85
CA MET A 44 4.40 2.69 4.16
C MET A 44 4.46 1.35 4.90
N ASP A 45 4.24 1.37 6.21
CA ASP A 45 4.16 0.14 7.00
C ASP A 45 2.81 -0.58 6.82
N ALA A 46 2.70 -1.80 7.35
CA ALA A 46 1.47 -2.59 7.24
C ALA A 46 0.25 -1.96 7.93
N GLY A 47 0.43 -1.04 8.88
CA GLY A 47 -0.67 -0.28 9.49
C GLY A 47 -1.42 0.60 8.48
N TYR A 48 -0.78 0.97 7.37
CA TYR A 48 -1.36 1.74 6.29
C TYR A 48 -2.04 0.89 5.20
N ASP A 49 -2.12 -0.44 5.36
CA ASP A 49 -2.81 -1.31 4.40
C ASP A 49 -4.34 -1.11 4.44
N GLN A 50 -4.78 -0.03 3.81
CA GLN A 50 -6.16 0.43 3.73
C GLN A 50 -6.39 1.02 2.34
N LEU A 51 -7.53 0.71 1.71
CA LEU A 51 -7.84 1.10 0.32
C LEU A 51 -7.55 2.58 0.01
N LYS A 52 -7.97 3.48 0.90
CA LYS A 52 -7.78 4.93 0.75
C LYS A 52 -6.32 5.37 0.60
N ASN A 53 -5.36 4.60 1.13
CA ASN A 53 -3.94 4.92 1.01
C ASN A 53 -3.41 4.54 -0.38
N TYR A 54 -3.93 3.47 -0.96
CA TYR A 54 -3.65 3.12 -2.35
C TYR A 54 -4.31 4.11 -3.32
N GLU A 55 -5.55 4.52 -3.06
CA GLU A 55 -6.25 5.53 -3.85
C GLU A 55 -5.52 6.88 -3.82
N ALA A 56 -5.10 7.35 -2.64
CA ALA A 56 -4.34 8.60 -2.53
C ALA A 56 -2.96 8.53 -3.22
N ALA A 57 -2.30 7.37 -3.23
CA ALA A 57 -1.07 7.20 -4.00
C ALA A 57 -1.34 7.22 -5.52
N ASP A 58 -2.42 6.58 -5.98
CA ASP A 58 -2.84 6.58 -7.39
C ASP A 58 -3.22 7.99 -7.88
N GLU A 59 -3.90 8.78 -7.05
CA GLU A 59 -4.20 10.20 -7.34
C GLU A 59 -2.93 11.05 -7.55
N LEU A 60 -1.82 10.66 -6.91
CA LEU A 60 -0.51 11.28 -7.09
C LEU A 60 0.32 10.66 -8.22
N ASN A 61 -0.23 9.70 -8.98
CA ASN A 61 0.48 8.89 -9.97
C ASN A 61 1.67 8.11 -9.39
N ALA A 62 1.64 7.81 -8.10
CA ALA A 62 2.70 7.12 -7.38
C ALA A 62 2.37 5.64 -7.16
N GLN A 63 3.37 4.77 -7.20
CA GLN A 63 3.21 3.37 -6.84
C GLN A 63 3.31 3.18 -5.31
N ALA A 64 2.21 2.71 -4.70
CA ALA A 64 2.20 2.32 -3.30
C ALA A 64 2.89 0.96 -3.08
N ILE A 65 3.84 0.92 -2.16
CA ILE A 65 4.54 -0.29 -1.70
C ILE A 65 4.25 -0.44 -0.21
N ILE A 66 3.19 -1.17 0.12
CA ILE A 66 2.69 -1.35 1.47
C ILE A 66 2.63 -2.85 1.76
N PRO A 67 3.29 -3.36 2.82
CA PRO A 67 3.14 -4.74 3.23
C PRO A 67 1.70 -5.04 3.64
N LEU A 68 1.15 -6.18 3.24
CA LEU A 68 -0.21 -6.58 3.60
C LEU A 68 -0.36 -6.74 5.12
N ASN A 69 -1.45 -6.21 5.67
CA ASN A 69 -1.78 -6.36 7.07
C ASN A 69 -2.58 -7.65 7.30
N LEU A 70 -1.86 -8.70 7.72
CA LEU A 70 -2.45 -10.01 8.00
C LEU A 70 -3.35 -10.03 9.27
N ARG A 71 -3.40 -8.94 10.04
CA ARG A 71 -4.28 -8.86 11.21
C ARG A 71 -5.73 -8.77 10.75
N ASN A 72 -6.57 -9.72 11.17
CA ASN A 72 -7.95 -9.90 10.70
C ASN A 72 -8.07 -10.23 9.20
N GLU A 73 -7.05 -10.88 8.61
CA GLU A 73 -7.14 -11.41 7.25
C GLU A 73 -8.41 -12.26 7.14
N LYS A 74 -9.35 -11.80 6.29
CA LYS A 74 -10.51 -12.61 5.93
C LYS A 74 -10.01 -13.75 5.06
N GLU A 75 -10.62 -14.92 5.24
CA GLU A 75 -10.27 -16.08 4.43
C GLU A 75 -10.28 -15.69 2.94
N PRO A 76 -9.17 -15.92 2.21
CA PRO A 76 -9.06 -15.51 0.83
C PRO A 76 -10.20 -16.14 0.01
N PRO A 77 -10.63 -15.51 -1.10
CA PRO A 77 -11.70 -16.03 -1.93
C PRO A 77 -11.44 -17.50 -2.30
N THR A 78 -12.49 -18.31 -2.33
CA THR A 78 -12.38 -19.74 -2.65
C THR A 78 -11.54 -19.95 -3.91
N GLY A 79 -10.47 -20.72 -3.78
CA GLY A 79 -9.52 -20.96 -4.87
C GLY A 79 -8.34 -20.00 -4.89
N PHE A 80 -8.08 -19.24 -3.83
CA PHE A 80 -6.85 -18.46 -3.64
C PHE A 80 -6.17 -18.79 -2.30
N SER A 81 -4.86 -18.67 -2.28
CA SER A 81 -4.03 -18.72 -1.07
C SER A 81 -3.99 -17.36 -0.37
N SER A 82 -3.48 -17.31 0.85
CA SER A 82 -3.24 -16.07 1.61
C SER A 82 -2.20 -15.15 0.94
N SER A 83 -1.39 -15.67 0.02
CA SER A 83 -0.49 -14.86 -0.81
C SER A 83 -1.17 -14.30 -2.07
N GLY A 84 -2.48 -14.53 -2.26
CA GLY A 84 -3.19 -14.16 -3.48
C GLY A 84 -2.88 -15.06 -4.68
N THR A 85 -2.15 -16.18 -4.47
CA THR A 85 -1.88 -17.16 -5.53
C THR A 85 -3.08 -18.07 -5.71
N PRO A 86 -3.64 -18.23 -6.93
CA PRO A 86 -4.76 -19.12 -7.12
C PRO A 86 -4.38 -20.58 -6.87
N ARG A 87 -5.29 -21.34 -6.27
CA ARG A 87 -5.15 -22.74 -5.86
C ARG A 87 -6.00 -23.65 -6.74
N CYS A 88 -5.48 -24.83 -7.06
CA CYS A 88 -6.26 -25.84 -7.77
C CYS A 88 -7.34 -26.46 -6.86
N SER A 89 -8.24 -27.28 -7.42
CA SER A 89 -9.27 -27.99 -6.64
C SER A 89 -8.72 -28.94 -5.57
N MET A 90 -7.44 -29.33 -5.68
CA MET A 90 -6.71 -30.11 -4.66
C MET A 90 -6.02 -29.23 -3.60
N GLY A 91 -6.07 -27.91 -3.70
CA GLY A 91 -5.53 -26.98 -2.70
C GLY A 91 -4.05 -26.59 -2.87
N PHE A 92 -3.40 -26.98 -3.97
CA PHE A 92 -2.02 -26.58 -4.26
C PHE A 92 -1.96 -25.24 -4.99
N ASP A 93 -0.99 -24.39 -4.62
CA ASP A 93 -0.73 -23.10 -5.26
C ASP A 93 -0.31 -23.32 -6.72
N MET A 94 -0.95 -22.61 -7.65
CA MET A 94 -0.64 -22.72 -9.08
C MET A 94 0.61 -21.91 -9.42
N VAL A 95 1.60 -22.56 -10.02
CA VAL A 95 2.90 -21.97 -10.38
C VAL A 95 2.85 -21.19 -11.71
N TYR A 96 1.86 -21.48 -12.56
CA TYR A 96 1.73 -20.90 -13.91
C TYR A 96 0.39 -20.20 -14.08
N TRP A 97 0.38 -18.88 -13.88
CA TRP A 97 -0.74 -18.01 -14.21
C TRP A 97 -0.36 -17.12 -15.39
N GLY A 98 -0.36 -17.71 -16.59
CA GLY A 98 -0.21 -16.96 -17.83
C GLY A 98 -1.57 -16.39 -18.24
N ALA A 99 -1.68 -15.06 -18.32
CA ALA A 99 -2.75 -14.45 -19.11
C ALA A 99 -2.43 -14.75 -20.59
N ASP A 100 -3.23 -15.60 -21.24
CA ASP A 100 -3.20 -15.67 -22.69
C ASP A 100 -3.60 -14.28 -23.22
N LYS A 101 -2.72 -13.67 -24.00
CA LYS A 101 -2.97 -12.32 -24.53
C LYS A 101 -4.10 -12.43 -25.54
N ARG A 102 -5.22 -11.77 -25.26
CA ARG A 102 -6.34 -11.64 -26.19
C ARG A 102 -6.23 -10.37 -27.02
#